data_AF-V4XQY5-F1
#
_entry.id   AF-V4XQY5-F1
#
_cell.length_a   1.000
_cell.length_b   1.000
_cell.length_c   1.000
_cell.angle_alpha   90.00
_cell.angle_beta   90.00
_cell.angle_gamma   90.00
#
_symmetry.space_group_name_H-M   'P 1'
#
loop_
_entity.id
_entity.type
_entity.pdbx_description
1 polymer ?
#
loop_
_entity_poly.entity_id
_entity_poly.type
_entity_poly.pdbx_seq_one_letter_code
_entity_poly.pdbx_strand_id
1 'polypeptide(L)' 'MSMVNITIETDDDGDLYLIRGEETVEKEVKPQGNGAHVIVPKAWTGSQVKITRVTDPDSADSG' A
#
# COMPACT_ATOMS: atom_id res chain seq x y z
N MET A 1 -30.27 -5.23 3.95
CA MET A 1 -28.82 -4.94 4.11
C MET A 1 -28.69 -3.48 4.47
N SER A 2 -28.04 -3.17 5.59
CA SER A 2 -27.82 -1.79 6.03
C SER A 2 -26.62 -1.21 5.27
N MET A 3 -26.73 0.02 4.78
CA MET A 3 -25.66 0.71 4.07
C MET A 3 -24.92 1.59 5.07
N VAL A 4 -23.59 1.46 5.12
CA VAL A 4 -22.74 2.26 6.01
C VAL A 4 -22.18 3.43 5.19
N ASN A 5 -22.46 4.66 5.64
CA ASN A 5 -21.91 5.88 5.06
C ASN A 5 -20.73 6.35 5.91
N ILE A 6 -19.61 6.67 5.26
CA ILE A 6 -18.39 7.16 5.88
C ILE A 6 -18.06 8.51 5.24
N THR A 7 -17.85 9.55 6.05
CA THR A 7 -17.45 10.89 5.61
C THR A 7 -16.02 11.14 6.06
N ILE A 8 -15.16 11.56 5.13
CA ILE A 8 -13.72 11.75 5.35
C ILE A 8 -13.37 13.15 4.87
N GLU A 9 -12.77 13.95 5.75
CA GLU A 9 -12.27 15.29 5.44
C GLU A 9 -10.78 15.19 5.10
N THR A 10 -10.39 15.61 3.91
CA THR A 10 -8.99 15.60 3.44
C THR A 10 -8.49 17.02 3.28
N ASP A 11 -7.26 17.27 3.73
CA ASP A 11 -6.49 18.46 3.33
C ASP A 11 -6.03 18.23 1.87
N ASP A 12 -6.11 19.24 1.02
CA ASP A 12 -6.22 19.20 -0.46
C ASP A 12 -5.06 18.50 -1.23
N ASP A 13 -4.06 17.94 -0.52
CA ASP A 13 -2.82 17.39 -1.10
C ASP A 13 -2.63 15.87 -0.88
N GLY A 14 -3.61 15.16 -0.31
CA GLY A 14 -3.50 13.74 0.04
C GLY A 14 -4.42 12.79 -0.74
N ASP A 15 -3.88 11.68 -1.25
CA ASP A 15 -4.65 10.61 -1.86
C ASP A 15 -5.46 9.80 -0.82
N LEU A 16 -6.72 9.51 -1.13
CA LEU A 16 -7.63 8.75 -0.26
C LEU A 16 -7.73 7.29 -0.70
N TYR A 17 -7.32 6.37 0.18
CA TYR A 17 -7.40 4.93 -0.07
C TYR A 17 -8.33 4.23 0.92
N LEU A 18 -9.43 3.67 0.40
CA LEU A 18 -10.37 2.89 1.19
C LEU A 18 -9.94 1.41 1.24
N ILE A 19 -9.43 0.97 2.39
CA ILE A 19 -8.95 -0.40 2.59
C ILE A 19 -9.99 -1.19 3.39
N ARG A 20 -10.50 -2.29 2.83
CA ARG A 20 -11.44 -3.18 3.52
C ARG A 20 -10.68 -4.15 4.42
N GLY A 21 -10.58 -3.91 5.73
CA GLY A 21 -10.29 -4.92 6.75
C GLY A 21 -9.14 -5.91 6.46
N GLU A 22 -8.16 -5.50 5.67
CA GLU A 22 -6.97 -6.26 5.30
C GLU A 22 -5.79 -5.48 5.89
N GLU A 23 -5.00 -6.14 6.75
CA GLU A 23 -3.82 -5.52 7.35
C GLU A 23 -2.89 -5.04 6.24
N THR A 24 -2.77 -3.72 6.09
CA THR A 24 -1.95 -3.11 5.04
C THR A 24 -0.63 -2.69 5.66
N VAL A 25 0.46 -3.18 5.07
CA VAL A 25 1.82 -2.90 5.53
C VAL A 25 2.57 -2.24 4.38
N GLU A 26 2.84 -0.95 4.53
CA GLU A 26 3.66 -0.19 3.60
C GLU A 26 5.14 -0.43 3.89
N LYS A 27 5.87 -0.93 2.90
CA LYS A 27 7.30 -1.19 3.02
C LYS A 27 8.02 -0.82 1.75
N GLU A 28 9.19 -0.23 1.92
CA GLU A 28 10.12 0.02 0.84
C GLU A 28 10.66 -1.29 0.28
N VAL A 29 10.64 -1.39 -1.04
CA VAL A 29 11.20 -2.53 -1.76
C VAL A 29 12.71 -2.37 -1.82
N LYS A 30 13.47 -3.35 -1.30
CA LYS A 30 14.93 -3.28 -1.33
C LYS A 30 15.50 -4.05 -2.53
N PRO A 31 16.51 -3.51 -3.22
CA PRO A 31 17.17 -4.22 -4.30
C PRO A 31 17.95 -5.42 -3.73
N GLN A 32 17.81 -6.57 -4.38
CA GLN A 32 18.58 -7.77 -4.03
C GLN A 32 18.90 -8.57 -5.31
N GLY A 33 20.15 -8.51 -5.75
CA GLY A 33 20.60 -9.15 -7.00
C GLY A 33 19.96 -8.50 -8.24
N ASN A 34 19.37 -9.31 -9.12
CA ASN A 34 18.64 -8.86 -10.30
C ASN A 34 17.15 -8.52 -10.03
N GLY A 35 16.73 -8.50 -8.76
CA GLY A 35 15.34 -8.29 -8.39
C GLY A 35 15.19 -7.43 -7.14
N ALA A 36 13.96 -7.38 -6.62
CA ALA A 36 13.60 -6.58 -5.47
C ALA A 36 12.73 -7.42 -4.53
N HIS A 37 13.00 -7.38 -3.22
CA HIS A 37 12.26 -8.17 -2.24
C HIS A 37 11.53 -7.26 -1.24
N VAL A 38 10.32 -7.68 -0.85
CA VAL A 38 9.53 -7.07 0.23
C VAL A 38 9.41 -8.07 1.38
N ILE A 39 9.77 -7.64 2.59
CA ILE A 39 9.70 -8.48 3.78
C ILE A 39 8.33 -8.30 4.44
N VAL A 40 7.48 -9.32 4.41
CA VAL A 40 6.16 -9.30 5.09
C VAL A 40 6.25 -9.75 6.56
N PRO A 41 5.29 -9.39 7.42
CA PRO A 41 5.23 -9.90 8.79
C PRO A 41 5.22 -11.43 8.85
N LYS A 42 5.91 -12.03 9.83
CA LYS A 42 5.93 -13.50 10.02
C LYS A 42 4.53 -14.09 10.24
N ALA A 43 3.62 -13.31 10.82
CA ALA A 43 2.24 -13.71 11.06
C ALA A 43 1.46 -14.04 9.77
N TRP A 44 1.89 -13.53 8.61
CA TRP A 44 1.23 -13.78 7.32
C TRP A 44 1.67 -15.09 6.66
N THR A 45 2.54 -15.87 7.31
CA THR A 45 3.01 -17.17 6.79
C THR A 45 1.82 -18.08 6.52
N GLY A 46 1.72 -18.60 5.29
CA GLY A 46 0.60 -19.47 4.86
C GLY A 46 -0.62 -18.71 4.31
N SER A 47 -0.60 -17.38 4.30
CA SER A 47 -1.67 -16.55 3.73
C SER A 47 -1.38 -16.20 2.26
N GLN A 48 -2.43 -16.07 1.45
CA GLN A 48 -2.32 -15.47 0.13
C GLN A 48 -2.26 -13.94 0.28
N VAL A 49 -1.23 -13.33 -0.28
CA VAL A 49 -1.00 -11.87 -0.19
C VAL A 49 -0.99 -11.24 -1.57
N LYS A 50 -1.51 -10.01 -1.66
CA LYS A 50 -1.42 -9.18 -2.86
C LYS A 50 -0.56 -7.97 -2.54
N ILE A 51 0.44 -7.71 -3.37
CA ILE A 51 1.28 -6.51 -3.28
C ILE A 51 0.78 -5.50 -4.31
N THR A 52 0.52 -4.27 -3.87
CA THR A 52 0.11 -3.17 -4.74
C THR A 52 1.16 -2.08 -4.67
N ARG A 53 1.60 -1.57 -5.82
CA ARG A 53 2.53 -0.45 -5.91
C ARG A 53 1.76 0.85 -5.66
N VAL A 54 2.24 1.68 -4.74
CA VAL A 54 1.59 2.94 -4.36
C VAL A 54 2.32 4.19 -4.89
N THR A 55 3.59 4.07 -5.27
CA THR A 55 4.37 5.17 -5.86
C THR A 55 5.01 4.75 -7.18
N ASP A 56 5.12 5.69 -8.12
CA ASP A 56 5.88 5.49 -9.34
C ASP A 56 7.35 5.90 -9.12
N PRO A 57 8.34 5.07 -9.49
CA PRO A 57 9.75 5.42 -9.31
C PRO A 57 10.19 6.62 -10.16
N ASP A 58 9.41 7.02 -11.18
CA ASP A 58 9.73 8.11 -12.10
C ASP A 58 9.13 9.47 -11.66
N SER A 59 8.43 9.54 -10.52
CA SER A 59 7.85 10.81 -10.03
C SER A 59 8.82 11.66 -9.21
N ALA A 60 10.10 11.31 -9.16
CA ALA A 60 11.14 12.18 -8.63
C ALA A 60 11.67 13.07 -9.76
N ASP A 61 11.32 14.36 -9.70
CA ASP A 61 11.98 15.47 -10.41
C ASP A 61 11.70 15.58 -11.93
N SER A 62 10.60 16.25 -12.26
CA SER A 62 10.55 17.12 -13.44
C SER A 62 10.16 18.52 -12.98
N GLY A 63 11.11 19.19 -12.29
CA GLY A 63 11.05 20.59 -11.88
C GLY A 63 12.14 21.40 -12.56
#